data_AF-A0A7X1P3T7-F1
#
_entry.id   AF-A0A7X1P3T7-F1
#
_cell.length_a   1.000
_cell.length_b   1.000
_cell.length_c   1.000
_cell.angle_alpha   90.00
_cell.angle_beta   90.00
_cell.angle_gamma   90.00
#
_symmetry.space_group_name_H-M   'P 1'
#
loop_
_entity.id
_entity.type
_entity.pdbx_description
1 polymer ?
#
loop_
_entity_poly.entity_id
_entity_poly.type
_entity_poly.pdbx_seq_one_letter_code
_entity_poly.pdbx_strand_id
1 'polypeptide(L)'
;MTLANREYPGGECQYVELEGDIGLLVGGGGAGLYQHDLMLEAGGRPANHCVTPPTGSDNRKLKAVLSAILDNPKLRGLLVGFNFAQMARTDIRVRTLIELLDEKKIDTARLPIVIRLFGAGEPESRAMVAGRKNIHYVARGTTLKEAVRLIVQLTAKSAGPLS
;
A
#
# COMPACT_ATOMS: atom_id res chain seq x y z
N MET A 1 19.52 -6.68 -3.94
CA MET A 1 19.01 -5.30 -4.11
C MET A 1 17.77 -5.37 -4.99
N THR A 2 16.63 -4.86 -4.55
CA THR A 2 15.37 -4.93 -5.33
C THR A 2 15.46 -4.10 -6.62
N LEU A 3 14.64 -4.45 -7.61
CA LEU A 3 14.57 -3.72 -8.90
C LEU A 3 14.34 -2.21 -8.67
N ALA A 4 13.48 -1.88 -7.70
CA ALA A 4 13.18 -0.50 -7.31
C ALA A 4 14.44 0.32 -6.96
N ASN A 5 15.36 -0.25 -6.17
CA ASN A 5 16.58 0.46 -5.77
C ASN A 5 17.67 0.44 -6.87
N ARG A 6 17.63 -0.55 -7.77
CA ARG A 6 18.59 -0.66 -8.87
C ARG A 6 18.30 0.33 -10.00
N GLU A 7 17.03 0.50 -10.35
CA GLU A 7 16.62 1.34 -11.48
C GLU A 7 16.47 2.81 -11.09
N TYR A 8 16.29 3.12 -9.80
CA TYR A 8 16.08 4.48 -9.30
C TYR A 8 16.99 4.79 -8.09
N PRO A 9 18.30 4.93 -8.30
CA PRO A 9 19.22 5.30 -7.22
C PRO A 9 18.99 6.76 -6.76
N GLY A 10 18.90 6.98 -5.44
CA GLY A 10 18.78 8.32 -4.83
C GLY A 10 17.45 8.60 -4.11
N GLY A 11 17.42 9.65 -3.28
CA GLY A 11 16.41 9.91 -2.24
C GLY A 11 14.96 10.19 -2.68
N GLU A 12 14.64 10.11 -3.98
CA GLU A 12 13.26 10.31 -4.46
C GLU A 12 12.39 9.05 -4.31
N CYS A 13 13.01 7.87 -4.36
CA CYS A 13 12.30 6.62 -4.14
C CYS A 13 13.24 5.61 -3.51
N GLN A 14 12.88 5.15 -2.31
CA GLN A 14 13.65 4.15 -1.58
C GLN A 14 12.72 3.01 -1.22
N TYR A 15 13.21 1.79 -1.34
CA TYR A 15 12.54 0.60 -0.84
C TYR A 15 13.50 -0.14 0.09
N VAL A 16 13.04 -0.51 1.28
CA VAL A 16 13.79 -1.35 2.20
C VAL A 16 12.88 -2.50 2.60
N GLU A 17 13.33 -3.72 2.35
CA GLU A 17 12.64 -4.93 2.81
C GLU A 17 12.82 -5.06 4.33
N LEU A 18 11.76 -5.46 5.02
CA LEU A 18 11.74 -5.72 6.47
C LEU A 18 11.18 -7.13 6.73
N GLU A 19 11.25 -7.58 7.98
CA GLU A 19 10.87 -8.94 8.37
C GLU A 19 9.37 -9.14 8.64
N GLY A 20 8.52 -8.13 8.40
CA GLY A 20 7.09 -8.21 8.65
C GLY A 20 6.28 -8.87 7.53
N ASP A 21 4.97 -8.74 7.64
CA ASP A 21 3.98 -9.36 6.76
C ASP A 21 2.92 -8.38 6.21
N ILE A 22 2.91 -7.12 6.67
CA ILE A 22 2.02 -6.09 6.13
C ILE A 22 2.83 -5.11 5.27
N GLY A 23 2.60 -5.15 3.96
CA GLY A 23 3.22 -4.25 3.01
C GLY A 23 2.70 -2.81 3.16
N LEU A 24 3.59 -1.85 2.96
CA LEU A 24 3.33 -0.43 3.07
C LEU A 24 3.68 0.27 1.77
N LEU A 25 2.66 0.78 1.07
CA LEU A 25 2.81 1.79 0.04
C LEU A 25 2.36 3.14 0.63
N VAL A 26 3.32 3.96 1.03
CA VAL A 26 3.07 5.19 1.78
C VAL A 26 3.72 6.40 1.12
N GLY A 27 3.13 7.58 1.31
CA GLY A 27 3.59 8.83 0.72
C GLY A 27 4.33 9.73 1.72
N GLY A 28 5.52 10.21 1.34
CA GLY A 28 6.34 11.13 2.14
C GLY A 28 7.08 10.45 3.29
N GLY A 29 8.34 10.83 3.53
CA GLY A 29 9.22 10.16 4.51
C GLY A 29 8.65 10.14 5.94
N GLY A 30 8.23 11.30 6.46
CA GLY A 30 7.71 11.40 7.84
C GLY A 30 6.36 10.69 8.05
N ALA A 31 5.46 10.76 7.08
CA ALA A 31 4.16 10.09 7.18
C ALA A 31 4.24 8.58 6.97
N GLY A 32 5.25 8.12 6.21
CA GLY A 32 5.61 6.71 6.15
C GLY A 32 6.06 6.23 7.53
N LEU A 33 7.06 6.88 8.14
CA LEU A 33 7.56 6.52 9.47
C LEU A 33 6.47 6.52 10.54
N TYR A 34 5.59 7.54 10.54
CA TYR A 34 4.44 7.56 11.46
C TYR A 34 3.52 6.35 11.30
N GLN A 35 3.27 5.89 10.08
CA GLN A 35 2.46 4.69 9.84
C GLN A 35 3.18 3.39 10.25
N HIS A 36 4.52 3.34 10.22
CA HIS A 36 5.28 2.23 10.81
C HIS A 36 5.06 2.16 12.32
N ASP A 37 5.20 3.30 13.02
CA ASP A 37 5.02 3.35 14.47
C ASP A 37 3.59 2.95 14.88
N LEU A 38 2.59 3.45 14.15
CA LEU A 38 1.19 3.06 14.35
C LEU A 38 0.95 1.57 14.08
N MET A 39 1.64 0.98 13.10
CA MET A 39 1.51 -0.43 12.76
C MET A 39 2.03 -1.29 13.92
N LEU A 40 3.20 -0.93 14.46
CA LEU A 40 3.81 -1.59 15.61
C LEU A 40 2.95 -1.42 16.87
N GLU A 41 2.44 -0.20 17.13
CA GLU A 41 1.51 0.09 18.25
C GLU A 41 0.25 -0.79 18.17
N ALA A 42 -0.25 -1.04 16.96
CA ALA A 42 -1.42 -1.88 16.71
C ALA A 42 -1.10 -3.39 16.73
N GLY A 43 0.16 -3.79 16.91
CA GLY A 43 0.61 -5.20 16.91
C GLY A 43 0.85 -5.81 15.52
N GLY A 44 0.82 -5.00 14.47
CA GLY A 44 1.19 -5.40 13.11
C GLY A 44 2.70 -5.34 12.86
N ARG A 45 3.15 -5.97 11.77
CA ARG A 45 4.58 -6.00 11.40
C ARG A 45 4.77 -5.47 9.98
N PRO A 46 5.36 -4.27 9.80
CA PRO A 46 5.69 -3.76 8.48
C PRO A 46 6.62 -4.70 7.71
N ALA A 47 6.23 -5.09 6.50
CA ALA A 47 7.02 -5.93 5.60
C ALA A 47 8.06 -5.14 4.81
N ASN A 48 7.87 -3.83 4.67
CA ASN A 48 8.82 -2.96 3.99
C ASN A 48 8.72 -1.52 4.53
N HIS A 49 9.74 -0.73 4.23
CA HIS A 49 9.66 0.73 4.21
C HIS A 49 9.77 1.20 2.76
N CYS A 50 8.98 2.21 2.38
CA CYS A 50 9.22 2.89 1.12
C CYS A 50 8.97 4.39 1.20
N VAL A 51 9.70 5.13 0.37
CA VAL A 51 9.45 6.55 0.10
C VAL A 51 9.01 6.65 -1.35
N THR A 52 7.84 7.24 -1.59
CA THR A 52 7.34 7.53 -2.95
C THR A 52 7.25 9.03 -3.19
N PRO A 53 7.50 9.53 -4.41
CA PRO A 53 7.39 10.95 -4.72
C PRO A 53 5.97 11.48 -4.50
N PRO A 54 5.82 12.69 -3.91
CA PRO A 54 4.50 13.28 -3.65
C PRO A 54 3.75 13.66 -4.94
N THR A 55 4.46 13.96 -6.02
CA THR A 55 3.91 14.41 -7.31
C THR A 55 3.32 13.28 -8.16
N GLY A 56 3.70 12.02 -7.90
CA GLY A 56 3.14 10.85 -8.59
C GLY A 56 3.30 10.86 -10.11
N SER A 57 4.32 11.57 -10.65
CA SER A 57 4.50 11.74 -12.10
C SER A 57 5.20 10.57 -12.81
N ASP A 58 5.94 9.72 -12.08
CA ASP A 58 6.63 8.57 -12.67
C ASP A 58 5.94 7.24 -12.29
N ASN A 59 5.05 6.78 -13.16
CA ASN A 59 4.32 5.52 -12.99
C ASN A 59 5.25 4.29 -12.94
N ARG A 60 6.44 4.36 -13.54
CA ARG A 60 7.39 3.22 -13.54
C ARG A 60 7.96 2.98 -12.14
N LYS A 61 8.29 4.06 -11.41
CA LYS A 61 8.75 3.98 -10.01
C LYS A 61 7.69 3.36 -9.11
N LEU A 62 6.45 3.85 -9.22
CA LEU A 62 5.33 3.30 -8.46
C LEU A 62 5.14 1.81 -8.76
N LYS A 63 5.17 1.42 -10.04
CA LYS A 63 5.05 0.03 -10.47
C LYS A 63 6.19 -0.83 -9.90
N ALA A 64 7.43 -0.33 -9.88
CA ALA A 64 8.57 -1.07 -9.33
C ALA A 64 8.45 -1.30 -7.81
N VAL A 65 8.04 -0.27 -7.05
CA VAL A 65 7.82 -0.39 -5.60
C VAL A 65 6.66 -1.34 -5.29
N LEU A 66 5.52 -1.17 -5.96
CA LEU A 66 4.37 -2.06 -5.77
C LEU A 66 4.70 -3.50 -6.15
N SER A 67 5.45 -3.72 -7.24
CA SER A 67 5.91 -5.06 -7.60
C SER A 67 6.77 -5.65 -6.49
N ALA A 68 7.76 -4.91 -5.97
CA ALA A 68 8.62 -5.39 -4.90
C ALA A 68 7.82 -5.80 -3.64
N ILE A 69 6.81 -5.00 -3.27
CA ILE A 69 5.92 -5.33 -2.15
C ILE A 69 5.13 -6.62 -2.44
N LEU A 70 4.49 -6.70 -3.62
CA LEU A 70 3.67 -7.85 -4.02
C LEU A 70 4.48 -9.13 -4.25
N ASP A 71 5.76 -9.02 -4.55
CA ASP A 71 6.69 -10.14 -4.74
C ASP A 71 7.24 -10.68 -3.41
N ASN A 72 7.00 -10.02 -2.27
CA ASN A 72 7.41 -10.53 -0.97
C ASN A 72 6.55 -11.74 -0.57
N PRO A 73 7.13 -12.95 -0.42
CA PRO A 73 6.39 -14.17 -0.08
C PRO A 73 5.80 -14.17 1.34
N LYS A 74 6.26 -13.28 2.23
CA LYS A 74 5.72 -13.09 3.58
C LYS A 74 4.50 -12.17 3.60
N LEU A 75 4.13 -11.57 2.48
CA LEU A 75 3.04 -10.59 2.41
C LEU A 75 1.69 -11.23 2.74
N ARG A 76 1.03 -10.73 3.78
CA ARG A 76 -0.31 -11.13 4.24
C ARG A 76 -1.33 -9.99 4.26
N GLY A 77 -0.90 -8.75 4.05
CA GLY A 77 -1.78 -7.60 3.88
C GLY A 77 -1.06 -6.42 3.23
N LEU A 78 -1.80 -5.49 2.65
CA LEU A 78 -1.25 -4.28 2.01
C LEU A 78 -1.99 -3.03 2.48
N LEU A 79 -1.25 -2.04 2.96
CA LEU A 79 -1.74 -0.69 3.19
C LEU A 79 -1.26 0.25 2.09
N VAL A 80 -2.20 0.85 1.37
CA VAL A 80 -1.96 2.01 0.49
C VAL A 80 -2.39 3.25 1.27
N GLY A 81 -1.44 3.83 1.99
CA GLY A 81 -1.70 4.85 3.01
C GLY A 81 -0.96 6.16 2.74
N PHE A 82 -1.67 7.14 2.18
CA PHE A 82 -1.11 8.47 1.89
C PHE A 82 -1.76 9.51 2.78
N ASN A 83 -1.11 10.68 2.91
CA ASN A 83 -1.79 11.90 3.34
C ASN A 83 -2.84 12.33 2.28
N PHE A 84 -3.34 13.56 2.37
CA PHE A 84 -4.16 14.09 1.28
C PHE A 84 -3.29 14.33 0.04
N ALA A 85 -3.65 13.72 -1.09
CA ALA A 85 -2.91 13.85 -2.33
C ALA A 85 -3.29 15.17 -3.03
N GLN A 86 -2.50 16.22 -2.78
CA GLN A 86 -2.72 17.55 -3.37
C GLN A 86 -2.19 17.65 -4.81
N MET A 87 -1.02 17.04 -5.07
CA MET A 87 -0.32 17.19 -6.36
C MET A 87 -0.49 16.00 -7.29
N ALA A 88 -0.99 14.88 -6.79
CA ALA A 88 -0.97 13.63 -7.53
C ALA A 88 -2.35 12.99 -7.55
N ARG A 89 -2.74 12.46 -8.70
CA ARG A 89 -4.06 11.84 -8.85
C ARG A 89 -4.09 10.46 -8.20
N THR A 90 -5.21 10.16 -7.55
CA THR A 90 -5.41 8.91 -6.80
C THR A 90 -5.74 7.76 -7.73
N ASP A 91 -6.44 8.04 -8.84
CA ASP A 91 -6.89 7.07 -9.83
C ASP A 91 -5.72 6.42 -10.57
N ILE A 92 -4.66 7.18 -10.86
CA ILE A 92 -3.43 6.65 -11.44
C ILE A 92 -2.81 5.59 -10.53
N ARG A 93 -2.71 5.87 -9.22
CA ARG A 93 -2.10 4.93 -8.26
C ARG A 93 -2.92 3.67 -8.10
N VAL A 94 -4.24 3.83 -7.97
CA VAL A 94 -5.16 2.70 -7.82
C VAL A 94 -5.19 1.86 -9.10
N ARG A 95 -5.18 2.49 -10.28
CA ARG A 95 -5.05 1.79 -11.56
C ARG A 95 -3.78 0.93 -11.61
N THR A 96 -2.61 1.50 -11.27
CA THR A 96 -1.35 0.75 -11.27
C THR A 96 -1.37 -0.43 -10.29
N LEU A 97 -1.97 -0.26 -9.10
CA LEU A 97 -2.17 -1.37 -8.17
C LEU A 97 -3.01 -2.48 -8.79
N ILE A 98 -4.14 -2.13 -9.39
CA ILE A 98 -5.07 -3.11 -9.97
C ILE A 98 -4.44 -3.83 -11.15
N GLU A 99 -3.79 -3.11 -12.06
CA GLU A 99 -3.04 -3.69 -13.18
C GLU A 99 -2.00 -4.70 -12.70
N LEU A 100 -1.25 -4.39 -11.63
CA LEU A 100 -0.27 -5.31 -11.07
C LEU A 100 -0.89 -6.53 -10.39
N LEU A 101 -1.99 -6.36 -9.67
CA LEU A 101 -2.72 -7.48 -9.06
C LEU A 101 -3.24 -8.44 -10.14
N ASP A 102 -3.76 -7.90 -11.23
CA ASP A 102 -4.27 -8.68 -12.37
C ASP A 102 -3.11 -9.36 -13.15
N GLU A 103 -2.04 -8.61 -13.45
CA GLU A 103 -0.83 -9.11 -14.13
C GLU A 103 -0.19 -10.29 -13.37
N LYS A 104 -0.07 -10.16 -12.05
CA LYS A 104 0.52 -11.18 -11.17
C LYS A 104 -0.48 -12.26 -10.73
N LYS A 105 -1.75 -12.16 -11.15
CA LYS A 105 -2.84 -13.09 -10.78
C LYS A 105 -2.98 -13.28 -9.25
N ILE A 106 -2.87 -12.18 -8.50
CA ILE A 106 -2.98 -12.20 -7.04
C ILE A 106 -4.44 -12.42 -6.64
N ASP A 107 -4.70 -13.47 -5.84
CA ASP A 107 -6.01 -13.70 -5.24
C ASP A 107 -6.25 -12.73 -4.07
N THR A 108 -6.93 -11.62 -4.36
CA THR A 108 -7.24 -10.60 -3.35
C THR A 108 -8.20 -11.13 -2.27
N ALA A 109 -8.90 -12.26 -2.45
CA ALA A 109 -9.71 -12.83 -1.38
C ALA A 109 -8.84 -13.24 -0.17
N ARG A 110 -7.56 -13.57 -0.40
CA ARG A 110 -6.60 -13.99 0.64
C ARG A 110 -5.65 -12.89 1.08
N LEU A 111 -5.59 -11.78 0.34
CA LEU A 111 -4.73 -10.64 0.63
C LEU A 111 -5.57 -9.38 0.90
N PRO A 112 -5.86 -9.04 2.17
CA PRO A 112 -6.53 -7.78 2.49
C PRO A 112 -5.71 -6.57 2.04
N ILE A 113 -6.38 -5.64 1.36
CA ILE A 113 -5.80 -4.38 0.92
C ILE A 113 -6.64 -3.24 1.49
N VAL A 114 -6.03 -2.34 2.24
CA VAL A 114 -6.67 -1.12 2.72
C VAL A 114 -6.13 0.07 1.94
N ILE A 115 -7.02 0.84 1.34
CA ILE A 115 -6.70 2.03 0.55
C ILE A 115 -7.21 3.26 1.29
N ARG A 116 -6.28 4.05 1.83
CA ARG A 116 -6.50 5.39 2.37
C ARG A 116 -5.80 6.38 1.45
N LEU A 117 -6.55 6.87 0.47
CA LEU A 117 -6.07 7.78 -0.55
C LEU A 117 -7.18 8.78 -0.89
N PHE A 118 -6.94 10.08 -0.69
CA PHE A 118 -7.94 11.13 -0.90
C PHE A 118 -7.35 12.22 -1.80
N GLY A 119 -8.15 12.77 -2.71
CA GLY A 119 -7.70 13.81 -3.65
C GLY A 119 -8.35 13.72 -5.02
N ALA A 120 -7.69 14.30 -6.02
CA ALA A 120 -8.15 14.27 -7.40
C ALA A 120 -8.21 12.84 -7.95
N GLY A 121 -9.32 12.43 -8.55
CA GLY A 121 -9.53 11.07 -9.08
C GLY A 121 -10.12 10.08 -8.08
N GLU A 122 -10.52 10.52 -6.87
CA GLU A 122 -11.04 9.63 -5.84
C GLU A 122 -12.33 8.88 -6.26
N PRO A 123 -13.33 9.51 -6.91
CA PRO A 123 -14.51 8.80 -7.40
C PRO A 123 -14.16 7.64 -8.34
N GLU A 124 -13.26 7.87 -9.29
CA GLU A 124 -12.78 6.86 -10.24
C GLU A 124 -12.00 5.75 -9.51
N SER A 125 -11.19 6.13 -8.53
CA SER A 125 -10.42 5.19 -7.72
C SER A 125 -11.33 4.24 -6.94
N ARG A 126 -12.39 4.79 -6.32
CA ARG A 126 -13.40 4.00 -5.59
C ARG A 126 -14.15 3.07 -6.54
N ALA A 127 -14.55 3.56 -7.70
CA ALA A 127 -15.23 2.75 -8.71
C ALA A 127 -14.36 1.60 -9.22
N MET A 128 -13.06 1.82 -9.44
CA MET A 128 -12.13 0.77 -9.94
C MET A 128 -12.00 -0.43 -9.01
N VAL A 129 -12.13 -0.22 -7.70
CA VAL A 129 -12.00 -1.30 -6.70
C VAL A 129 -13.34 -1.81 -6.19
N ALA A 130 -14.44 -1.19 -6.60
CA ALA A 130 -15.78 -1.61 -6.22
C ALA A 130 -16.03 -3.06 -6.68
N GLY A 131 -16.46 -3.91 -5.74
CA GLY A 131 -16.73 -5.33 -6.01
C GLY A 131 -15.52 -6.25 -5.97
N ARG A 132 -14.29 -5.73 -5.83
CA ARG A 132 -13.09 -6.58 -5.65
C ARG A 132 -13.02 -7.07 -4.21
N LYS A 133 -12.89 -8.39 -4.03
CA LYS A 133 -12.89 -9.01 -2.70
C LYS A 133 -11.69 -8.53 -1.89
N ASN A 134 -11.94 -8.20 -0.63
CA ASN A 134 -10.96 -7.79 0.38
C ASN A 134 -10.13 -6.54 0.02
N ILE A 135 -10.60 -5.71 -0.92
CA ILE A 135 -10.07 -4.36 -1.14
C ILE A 135 -11.00 -3.35 -0.47
N HIS A 136 -10.47 -2.63 0.51
CA HIS A 136 -11.21 -1.71 1.37
C HIS A 136 -10.77 -0.28 1.10
N TYR A 137 -11.56 0.45 0.31
CA TYR A 137 -11.34 1.88 0.13
C TYR A 137 -12.05 2.66 1.24
N VAL A 138 -11.29 3.18 2.21
CA VAL A 138 -11.87 3.77 3.43
C VAL A 138 -12.64 5.05 3.15
N ALA A 139 -13.57 5.41 4.03
CA ALA A 139 -14.36 6.62 3.90
C ALA A 139 -13.49 7.88 4.03
N ARG A 140 -13.91 8.97 3.38
CA ARG A 140 -13.23 10.26 3.55
C ARG A 140 -13.36 10.70 5.01
N GLY A 141 -12.26 11.19 5.59
CA GLY A 141 -12.18 11.50 7.02
C GLY A 141 -11.52 10.41 7.86
N THR A 142 -11.38 9.18 7.35
CA THR A 142 -10.59 8.13 8.02
C THR A 142 -9.13 8.58 8.17
N THR A 143 -8.67 8.54 9.40
CA THR A 143 -7.31 8.89 9.82
C THR A 143 -6.31 7.82 9.40
N LEU A 144 -5.02 8.16 9.36
CA LEU A 144 -3.95 7.18 9.14
C LEU A 144 -4.00 6.06 10.20
N LYS A 145 -4.24 6.42 11.47
CA LYS A 145 -4.33 5.48 12.59
C LYS A 145 -5.47 4.47 12.42
N GLU A 146 -6.64 4.93 11.98
CA GLU A 146 -7.77 4.03 11.71
C GLU A 146 -7.50 3.09 10.53
N ALA A 147 -6.89 3.60 9.44
CA ALA A 147 -6.54 2.78 8.29
C ALA A 147 -5.49 1.71 8.65
N VAL A 148 -4.47 2.07 9.45
CA VAL A 148 -3.47 1.13 9.97
C VAL A 148 -4.12 0.07 10.86
N ARG A 149 -4.98 0.47 11.80
CA ARG A 149 -5.70 -0.49 12.66
C ARG A 149 -6.55 -1.46 11.83
N LEU A 150 -7.23 -0.96 10.80
CA LEU A 150 -8.04 -1.79 9.92
C LEU A 150 -7.21 -2.85 9.20
N ILE A 151 -6.07 -2.48 8.60
CA ILE A 151 -5.24 -3.46 7.87
C ILE A 151 -4.66 -4.51 8.82
N VAL A 152 -4.25 -4.12 10.03
CA VAL A 152 -3.75 -5.07 11.04
C VAL A 152 -4.85 -6.06 11.43
N GLN A 153 -6.06 -5.57 11.71
CA GLN A 153 -7.20 -6.42 12.07
C GLN A 153 -7.59 -7.38 10.94
N LEU A 154 -7.61 -6.91 9.69
CA LEU A 154 -7.94 -7.75 8.54
C LEU A 154 -6.87 -8.82 8.30
N THR A 155 -5.59 -8.44 8.40
CA THR A 155 -4.46 -9.37 8.24
C THR A 155 -4.48 -10.46 9.32
N ALA A 156 -4.77 -10.09 10.57
CA ALA A 156 -4.89 -11.06 11.68
C ALA A 156 -6.07 -12.04 11.48
N LYS A 157 -7.20 -11.59 10.93
CA LYS A 157 -8.35 -12.45 10.63
C LYS A 157 -8.10 -13.39 9.45
N SER A 158 -7.42 -12.91 8.41
CA SER A 158 -7.00 -13.73 7.27
C SER A 158 -5.95 -14.78 7.66
N ALA A 159 -5.26 -14.59 8.78
CA ALA A 159 -4.33 -15.55 9.38
C ALA A 159 -4.99 -16.60 10.31
N GLY A 160 -6.31 -16.78 10.24
CA GLY A 160 -7.03 -17.82 10.99
C GLY A 160 -6.41 -19.22 10.82
N PRO A 161 -6.61 -20.13 11.80
CA PRO A 161 -5.84 -21.37 11.88
C PRO A 161 -5.96 -22.17 10.58
N LEU A 162 -4.84 -22.75 10.14
CA LEU A 162 -4.83 -23.83 9.17
C LEU A 162 -5.58 -25.02 9.80
N SER A 163 -6.90 -25.01 9.72
CA SER A 163 -7.76 -26.16 9.99
C SER A 163 -8.10 -26.86 8.69
#